data_AF-X1GEI9-F1
#
_entry.id   AF-X1GEI9-F1
#
_cell.length_a   1.000
_cell.length_b   1.000
_cell.length_c   1.000
_cell.angle_alpha   90.00
_cell.angle_beta   90.00
_cell.angle_gamma   90.00
#
_symmetry.space_group_name_H-M   'P 1'
#
loop_
_entity.id
_entity.type
_entity.pdbx_description
1 polymer ?
#
loop_
_entity_poly.entity_id
_entity_poly.type
_entity_poly.pdbx_seq_one_letter_code
_entity_poly.pdbx_strand_id
1 'polypeptide(L)'
;LKAKKKESKRIKVAIEELIDRIIIIIKRVPMIEELPDFYKELASLLVDIDLLKLTLGKLNGILPLLRKLQRVHSKKLSQIETPKDADRIRRAAFGRISSVINKQNPNLEYLNKISQRSPTGDNHDFLKNFFFE
;
A
#
# COMPACT_ATOMS: atom_id res chain seq x y z
N LEU A 1 -0.73 -28.39 -15.29
CA LEU A 1 0.65 -28.26 -14.74
C LEU A 1 0.64 -27.77 -13.30
N LYS A 2 1.27 -28.50 -12.37
CA LYS A 2 1.43 -28.10 -10.96
C LYS A 2 2.14 -26.75 -10.81
N ALA A 3 3.12 -26.47 -11.66
CA ALA A 3 3.87 -25.21 -11.69
C ALA A 3 2.97 -23.97 -11.90
N LYS A 4 1.99 -24.03 -12.82
CA LYS A 4 1.04 -22.91 -13.06
C LYS A 4 0.31 -22.51 -11.77
N LYS A 5 -0.28 -23.50 -11.09
CA LYS A 5 -1.05 -23.29 -9.86
C LYS A 5 -0.16 -22.72 -8.75
N LYS A 6 1.05 -23.27 -8.59
CA LYS A 6 2.04 -22.83 -7.60
C LYS A 6 2.45 -21.37 -7.81
N GLU A 7 2.90 -21.00 -9.00
CA GLU A 7 3.39 -19.65 -9.26
C GLU A 7 2.24 -18.63 -9.29
N SER A 8 1.05 -19.01 -9.76
CA SER A 8 -0.14 -18.14 -9.67
C SER A 8 -0.52 -17.86 -8.22
N LYS A 9 -0.45 -18.87 -7.34
CA LYS A 9 -0.72 -18.68 -5.90
C LYS A 9 0.28 -17.73 -5.26
N ARG A 10 1.57 -17.87 -5.58
CA ARG A 10 2.62 -16.97 -5.07
C ARG A 10 2.40 -15.50 -5.47
N ILE A 11 2.08 -15.24 -6.73
CA ILE A 11 1.79 -13.88 -7.21
C ILE A 11 0.53 -13.33 -6.53
N LYS A 12 -0.53 -14.14 -6.44
CA LYS A 12 -1.79 -13.76 -5.80
C LYS A 12 -1.57 -13.36 -4.33
N VAL A 13 -0.97 -14.24 -3.53
CA VAL A 13 -0.74 -13.99 -2.09
C VAL A 13 0.10 -12.75 -1.88
N ALA A 14 1.19 -12.56 -2.64
CA ALA A 14 2.03 -11.38 -2.50
C ALA A 14 1.27 -10.07 -2.81
N ILE A 15 0.42 -10.07 -3.84
CA ILE A 15 -0.35 -8.88 -4.21
C ILE A 15 -1.46 -8.59 -3.20
N GLU A 16 -2.18 -9.62 -2.74
CA GLU A 16 -3.24 -9.47 -1.74
C GLU A 16 -2.67 -8.92 -0.42
N GLU A 17 -1.57 -9.49 0.06
CA GLU A 17 -0.89 -9.02 1.28
C GLU A 17 -0.44 -7.56 1.17
N LEU A 18 0.11 -7.16 0.02
CA LEU A 18 0.53 -5.76 -0.21
C LEU A 18 -0.68 -4.81 -0.22
N ILE A 19 -1.76 -5.19 -0.90
CA ILE A 19 -2.99 -4.40 -0.95
C ILE A 19 -3.56 -4.21 0.46
N ASP A 20 -3.64 -5.29 1.24
CA ASP A 20 -4.21 -5.24 2.59
C ASP A 20 -3.37 -4.35 3.50
N ARG A 21 -2.03 -4.45 3.45
CA ARG A 21 -1.12 -3.56 4.20
C ARG A 21 -1.27 -2.10 3.82
N ILE A 22 -1.36 -1.79 2.51
CA ILE A 22 -1.54 -0.41 2.05
C ILE A 22 -2.89 0.15 2.52
N ILE A 23 -3.95 -0.65 2.47
CA ILE A 23 -5.28 -0.26 2.98
C ILE A 23 -5.21 0.00 4.48
N ILE A 24 -4.53 -0.84 5.25
CA ILE A 24 -4.32 -0.62 6.69
C ILE A 24 -3.62 0.71 6.92
N ILE A 25 -2.53 1.01 6.20
CA ILE A 25 -1.81 2.29 6.32
C ILE A 25 -2.74 3.47 6.05
N ILE A 26 -3.54 3.42 4.98
CA ILE A 26 -4.47 4.50 4.63
C ILE A 26 -5.53 4.70 5.71
N LYS A 27 -6.12 3.60 6.22
CA LYS A 27 -7.20 3.65 7.21
C LYS A 27 -6.77 4.13 8.60
N ARG A 28 -5.47 4.08 8.92
CA ARG A 28 -4.93 4.59 10.19
C ARG A 28 -4.97 6.12 10.27
N VAL A 29 -5.08 6.80 9.13
CA VAL A 29 -5.22 8.25 9.11
C VAL A 29 -6.72 8.60 9.12
N PRO A 30 -7.22 9.32 10.15
CA PRO A 30 -8.60 9.76 10.18
C PRO A 30 -8.86 10.79 9.07
N MET A 31 -10.13 10.90 8.67
CA MET A 31 -10.55 11.92 7.73
C MET A 31 -10.50 13.29 8.41
N ILE A 32 -9.46 14.07 8.10
CA ILE A 32 -9.21 15.38 8.71
C ILE A 32 -10.39 16.34 8.50
N GLU A 33 -11.09 16.23 7.37
CA GLU A 33 -12.26 17.07 7.06
C GLU A 33 -13.45 16.82 7.99
N GLU A 34 -13.53 15.64 8.61
CA GLU A 34 -14.59 15.25 9.54
C GLU A 34 -14.25 15.61 11.00
N LEU A 35 -13.02 16.09 11.27
CA LEU A 35 -12.62 16.49 12.60
C LEU A 35 -13.29 17.83 13.01
N PRO A 36 -13.56 18.04 14.31
CA PRO A 36 -13.88 19.37 14.85
C PRO A 36 -12.82 20.41 14.49
N ASP A 37 -13.24 21.69 14.38
CA ASP A 37 -12.37 22.77 13.90
C ASP A 37 -11.09 22.95 14.73
N PHE A 38 -11.19 22.80 16.05
CA PHE A 38 -10.02 22.82 16.94
C PHE A 38 -8.97 21.76 16.57
N TYR A 39 -9.41 20.53 16.29
CA TYR A 39 -8.51 19.43 15.93
C TYR A 39 -7.97 19.55 14.50
N LYS A 40 -8.74 20.15 13.59
CA LYS A 40 -8.24 20.51 12.24
C LYS A 40 -7.11 21.52 12.33
N GLU A 41 -7.30 22.56 13.14
CA GLU A 41 -6.29 23.60 13.37
C GLU A 41 -5.03 22.99 13.99
N LEU A 42 -5.17 22.17 15.04
CA LEU A 42 -4.05 21.48 15.65
C LEU A 42 -3.34 20.53 14.68
N ALA A 43 -4.07 19.78 13.86
CA ALA A 43 -3.49 18.94 12.81
C ALA A 43 -2.64 19.74 11.82
N SER A 44 -3.15 20.90 11.40
CA SER A 44 -2.47 21.78 10.43
C SER A 44 -1.16 22.37 10.97
N LEU A 45 -1.03 22.50 12.28
CA LEU A 45 0.23 22.91 12.94
C LEU A 45 1.28 21.79 12.97
N LEU A 46 0.85 20.53 12.97
CA LEU A 46 1.73 19.37 13.12
C LEU A 46 2.16 18.78 11.77
N VAL A 47 1.26 18.80 10.79
CA VAL A 47 1.42 18.12 9.50
C VAL A 47 0.84 18.97 8.38
N ASP A 48 1.55 19.05 7.27
CA ASP A 48 1.00 19.54 6.01
C ASP A 48 -0.14 18.62 5.53
N ILE A 49 -1.38 19.10 5.68
CA ILE A 49 -2.61 18.35 5.41
C ILE A 49 -2.74 18.00 3.93
N ASP A 50 -2.34 18.90 3.03
CA ASP A 50 -2.44 18.69 1.60
C ASP A 50 -1.43 17.65 1.14
N LEU A 51 -0.19 17.73 1.65
CA LEU A 51 0.83 16.72 1.40
C LEU A 51 0.42 15.35 1.96
N LEU A 52 -0.20 15.29 3.14
CA LEU A 52 -0.71 14.04 3.71
C LEU A 52 -1.81 13.44 2.82
N LYS A 53 -2.82 14.22 2.43
CA LYS A 53 -3.88 13.77 1.52
C LYS A 53 -3.33 13.29 0.19
N LEU A 54 -2.39 14.05 -0.40
CA LEU A 54 -1.72 13.68 -1.65
C LEU A 54 -0.97 12.34 -1.50
N THR A 55 -0.25 12.16 -0.40
CA THR A 55 0.51 10.94 -0.11
C THR A 55 -0.40 9.73 -0.01
N LEU A 56 -1.48 9.83 0.77
CA LEU A 56 -2.48 8.77 0.91
C LEU A 56 -3.19 8.48 -0.42
N GLY A 57 -3.50 9.52 -1.19
CA GLY A 57 -4.07 9.40 -2.53
C GLY A 57 -3.16 8.63 -3.49
N LYS A 58 -1.85 8.89 -3.48
CA LYS A 58 -0.86 8.13 -4.27
C LYS A 58 -0.84 6.65 -3.89
N LEU A 59 -0.87 6.33 -2.59
CA LEU A 59 -0.94 4.95 -2.11
C LEU A 59 -2.24 4.26 -2.52
N ASN A 60 -3.37 4.95 -2.41
CA ASN A 60 -4.66 4.41 -2.88
C ASN A 60 -4.64 4.16 -4.40
N GLY A 61 -4.02 5.05 -5.16
CA GLY A 61 -3.90 4.97 -6.62
C GLY A 61 -3.14 3.74 -7.13
N ILE A 62 -2.24 3.15 -6.34
CA ILE A 62 -1.50 1.94 -6.75
C ILE A 62 -2.28 0.64 -6.54
N LEU A 63 -3.34 0.64 -5.70
CA LEU A 63 -4.17 -0.55 -5.46
C LEU A 63 -4.77 -1.17 -6.74
N PRO A 64 -5.45 -0.40 -7.62
CA PRO A 64 -5.96 -0.95 -8.89
C PRO A 64 -4.83 -1.42 -9.82
N LEU A 65 -3.66 -0.79 -9.77
CA LEU A 65 -2.48 -1.20 -10.55
C LEU A 65 -1.97 -2.58 -10.10
N LEU A 66 -1.86 -2.82 -8.80
CA LEU A 66 -1.48 -4.13 -8.24
C LEU A 66 -2.49 -5.22 -8.65
N ARG A 67 -3.80 -4.95 -8.54
CA ARG A 67 -4.84 -5.89 -9.02
C ARG A 67 -4.74 -6.15 -10.52
N LYS A 68 -4.42 -5.14 -11.33
CA LYS A 68 -4.19 -5.29 -12.76
C LYS A 68 -2.99 -6.20 -13.05
N LEU A 69 -1.89 -6.04 -12.32
CA LEU A 69 -0.72 -6.92 -12.44
C LEU A 69 -1.08 -8.37 -12.13
N GLN A 70 -1.85 -8.63 -11.07
CA GLN A 70 -2.33 -9.97 -10.75
C GLN A 70 -3.09 -10.59 -11.93
N ARG A 71 -4.10 -9.89 -12.46
CA ARG A 71 -4.93 -10.36 -13.58
C ARG A 71 -4.08 -10.65 -14.83
N VAL A 72 -3.18 -9.74 -15.19
CA VAL A 72 -2.31 -9.87 -16.37
C VAL A 72 -1.39 -11.08 -16.25
N HIS A 73 -0.73 -11.26 -15.10
CA HIS A 73 0.20 -12.36 -14.91
C HIS A 73 -0.50 -13.71 -14.71
N SER A 74 -1.67 -13.75 -14.08
CA SER A 74 -2.50 -14.96 -14.04
C SER A 74 -2.97 -15.39 -15.43
N LYS A 75 -3.35 -14.46 -16.30
CA LYS A 75 -3.69 -14.76 -17.70
C LYS A 75 -2.48 -15.31 -18.48
N LYS A 76 -1.29 -14.73 -18.28
CA LYS A 76 -0.08 -15.27 -18.91
C LYS A 76 0.26 -16.68 -18.42
N LEU A 77 0.10 -16.93 -17.11
CA LEU A 77 0.35 -18.25 -16.52
C LEU A 77 -0.63 -19.32 -17.01
N SER A 78 -1.87 -18.98 -17.36
CA SER A 78 -2.81 -19.97 -17.88
C SER A 78 -2.39 -20.50 -19.26
N GLN A 79 -1.71 -19.68 -20.06
CA GLN A 79 -1.35 -19.94 -21.45
C GLN A 79 -0.02 -20.71 -21.66
N ILE A 80 0.81 -20.87 -20.64
CA ILE A 80 2.11 -21.54 -20.79
C ILE A 80 2.03 -23.07 -20.86
N GLU A 81 3.04 -23.73 -21.43
CA GLU A 81 3.10 -25.20 -21.50
C GLU A 81 4.28 -25.80 -20.73
N THR A 82 5.28 -24.99 -20.39
CA THR A 82 6.49 -25.46 -19.69
C THR A 82 6.62 -24.88 -18.28
N PRO A 83 7.23 -25.61 -17.32
CA PRO A 83 7.54 -25.07 -16.00
C PRO A 83 8.51 -23.87 -16.03
N LYS A 84 9.45 -23.84 -17.00
CA LYS A 84 10.43 -22.76 -17.16
C LYS A 84 9.75 -21.42 -17.46
N ASP A 85 8.68 -21.44 -18.24
CA ASP A 85 7.90 -20.24 -18.53
C ASP A 85 7.14 -19.73 -17.30
N ALA A 86 6.63 -20.63 -16.45
CA ALA A 86 5.95 -20.24 -15.21
C ALA A 86 6.87 -19.42 -14.30
N ASP A 87 8.10 -19.88 -14.12
CA ASP A 87 9.10 -19.21 -13.29
C ASP A 87 9.53 -17.85 -13.89
N ARG A 88 9.71 -17.78 -15.22
CA ARG A 88 9.98 -16.52 -15.93
C ARG A 88 8.84 -15.50 -15.74
N ILE A 89 7.59 -15.93 -15.86
CA ILE A 89 6.43 -15.05 -15.66
C ILE A 89 6.36 -14.57 -14.22
N ARG A 90 6.64 -15.44 -13.24
CA ARG A 90 6.69 -15.03 -11.83
C ARG A 90 7.76 -13.97 -11.61
N ARG A 91 9.01 -14.19 -12.05
CA ARG A 91 10.08 -13.20 -11.88
C ARG A 91 9.69 -11.84 -12.46
N ALA A 92 9.12 -11.84 -13.67
CA ALA A 92 8.63 -10.62 -14.30
C ALA A 92 7.51 -9.94 -13.50
N ALA A 93 6.60 -10.72 -12.89
CA ALA A 93 5.55 -10.19 -12.02
C ALA A 93 6.15 -9.50 -10.78
N PHE A 94 7.05 -10.18 -10.06
CA PHE A 94 7.69 -9.64 -8.86
C PHE A 94 8.55 -8.40 -9.16
N GLY A 95 9.24 -8.36 -10.29
CA GLY A 95 9.98 -7.16 -10.72
C GLY A 95 9.05 -5.95 -10.94
N ARG A 96 7.88 -6.17 -11.55
CA ARG A 96 6.88 -5.10 -11.73
C ARG A 96 6.25 -4.66 -10.42
N ILE A 97 5.91 -5.60 -9.54
CA ILE A 97 5.39 -5.31 -8.20
C ILE A 97 6.41 -4.47 -7.43
N SER A 98 7.67 -4.90 -7.36
CA SER A 98 8.74 -4.16 -6.68
C SER A 98 8.92 -2.76 -7.26
N SER A 99 8.90 -2.61 -8.58
CA SER A 99 9.00 -1.28 -9.21
C SER A 99 7.83 -0.35 -8.80
N VAL A 100 6.60 -0.88 -8.71
CA VAL A 100 5.44 -0.10 -8.26
C VAL A 100 5.60 0.35 -6.81
N ILE A 101 6.02 -0.57 -5.92
CA ILE A 101 6.20 -0.27 -4.49
C ILE A 101 7.37 0.69 -4.27
N ASN A 102 8.52 0.48 -4.91
CA ASN A 102 9.71 1.33 -4.74
C ASN A 102 9.44 2.79 -5.15
N LYS A 103 8.57 3.01 -6.15
CA LYS A 103 8.13 4.37 -6.52
C LYS A 103 7.34 5.08 -5.41
N GLN A 104 6.81 4.34 -4.44
CA GLN A 104 6.10 4.89 -3.28
C GLN A 104 7.01 5.08 -2.06
N ASN A 105 8.29 4.72 -2.12
CA ASN A 105 9.20 4.88 -0.97
C ASN A 105 9.17 6.29 -0.36
N PRO A 106 9.23 7.39 -1.14
CA PRO A 106 9.14 8.73 -0.56
C PRO A 106 7.83 8.99 0.20
N ASN A 107 6.72 8.42 -0.28
CA ASN A 107 5.42 8.53 0.37
C ASN A 107 5.41 7.75 1.70
N LEU A 108 5.96 6.53 1.71
CA LEU A 108 6.06 5.71 2.92
C LEU A 108 7.01 6.31 3.95
N GLU A 109 8.14 6.87 3.52
CA GLU A 109 9.09 7.59 4.39
C GLU A 109 8.45 8.82 5.02
N TYR A 110 7.67 9.59 4.25
CA TYR A 110 6.91 10.71 4.80
C TYR A 110 5.91 10.25 5.88
N LEU A 111 5.13 9.18 5.61
CA LEU A 111 4.20 8.62 6.60
C LEU A 111 4.90 8.09 7.86
N ASN A 112 6.10 7.53 7.73
CA ASN A 112 6.89 7.12 8.89
C ASN A 112 7.38 8.33 9.70
N LYS A 113 7.83 9.40 9.04
CA LYS A 113 8.29 10.63 9.71
C LYS A 113 7.19 11.29 10.53
N ILE A 114 5.96 11.37 9.99
CA ILE A 114 4.83 11.91 10.75
C ILE A 114 4.51 10.99 11.94
N SER A 115 4.52 9.66 11.74
CA SER A 115 4.23 8.69 12.80
C SER A 115 5.24 8.74 13.95
N GLN A 116 6.53 8.96 13.67
CA GLN A 116 7.60 9.04 14.68
C GLN A 116 7.61 10.34 15.48
N ARG A 117 7.03 11.42 14.93
CA ARG A 117 6.93 12.70 15.64
C ARG A 117 5.82 12.73 16.69
N SER A 118 4.89 11.77 16.67
CA SER A 118 3.89 11.63 17.73
C SER A 118 4.52 11.05 19.00
N PRO A 119 4.24 11.61 20.20
CA PRO A 119 4.74 11.10 21.48
C PRO A 119 4.30 9.67 21.80
N THR A 120 3.22 9.19 21.19
CA THR A 120 2.69 7.83 21.31
C THR A 120 3.38 6.89 20.34
N GLY A 121 4.60 6.48 20.68
CA GLY A 121 5.23 5.32 20.05
C GLY A 121 4.29 4.11 20.10
N ASP A 122 4.10 3.45 18.96
CA ASP A 122 3.47 2.13 18.77
C ASP A 122 1.95 1.94 18.82
N ASN A 123 1.09 2.96 19.02
CA ASN A 123 -0.35 2.70 18.99
C ASN A 123 -1.00 2.90 17.61
N HIS A 124 -1.87 1.95 17.26
CA HIS A 124 -2.50 1.69 15.96
C HIS A 124 -3.31 2.84 15.33
N ASP A 125 -3.33 4.04 15.92
CA ASP A 125 -4.26 5.13 15.64
C ASP A 125 -3.61 6.53 15.87
N PHE A 126 -2.58 6.83 15.08
CA PHE A 126 -1.68 8.00 15.16
C PHE A 126 -2.36 9.37 15.41
N LEU A 127 -3.48 9.65 14.75
CA LEU A 127 -4.22 10.92 14.95
C LEU A 127 -5.52 10.72 15.74
N LYS A 128 -6.03 9.49 15.83
CA LYS A 128 -7.22 9.22 16.64
C LYS A 128 -6.91 9.37 18.12
N ASN A 129 -5.80 8.81 18.58
CA ASN A 129 -5.41 8.91 19.99
C ASN A 129 -4.88 10.30 20.35
N PHE A 130 -4.41 11.09 19.37
CA PHE A 130 -3.92 12.45 19.62
C PHE A 130 -5.06 13.49 19.66
N PHE A 131 -6.17 13.26 18.95
CA PHE A 131 -7.30 14.20 18.87
C PHE A 131 -8.56 13.76 19.61
N PHE A 132 -8.65 12.53 20.12
CA PHE A 132 -9.87 12.02 20.76
C PHE A 132 -9.66 11.41 22.16
N GLU A 133 -8.45 11.48 22.71
CA GLU A 133 -8.18 11.36 24.17
C GLU A 133 -7.85 12.74 24.74
#